data_AF-F4PG39-F1
#
_entry.id   AF-F4PG39-F1
#
_cell.length_a   1.000
_cell.length_b   1.000
_cell.length_c   1.000
_cell.angle_alpha   90.00
_cell.angle_beta   90.00
_cell.angle_gamma   90.00
#
_symmetry.space_group_name_H-M   'P 1'
#
loop_
_entity.id
_entity.type
_entity.pdbx_description
1 polymer ?
#
loop_
_entity_poly.entity_id
_entity_poly.type
_entity_poly.pdbx_seq_one_letter_code
_entity_poly.pdbx_strand_id
1 'polypeptide(L)'
;MVIFLEREFLGSGFATAFQWHNLLFALAGVVIGTSVGVLPGIGPMSGVALLVPITTSVTGSLSPEEAATASIIMLAGVYYGAMYGGSATSILINTPGEAASVSQQLMVTKWRRKERREKHLPFLQLDRL
;
A
#
# COMPACT_ATOMS: atom_id res chain seq x y z
N MET A 1 -29.94 -25.65 2.22
CA MET A 1 -30.06 -25.17 0.83
C MET A 1 -29.07 -24.04 0.53
N VAL A 2 -29.04 -22.96 1.33
CA VAL A 2 -28.11 -21.81 1.15
C VAL A 2 -26.62 -22.22 1.13
N ILE A 3 -26.18 -23.08 2.05
CA ILE A 3 -24.76 -23.50 2.18
C ILE A 3 -24.23 -24.24 0.94
N PHE A 4 -25.09 -24.94 0.19
CA PHE A 4 -24.68 -25.69 -1.01
C PHE A 4 -24.47 -24.76 -2.21
N LEU A 5 -25.24 -23.67 -2.33
CA LEU A 5 -25.02 -22.66 -3.37
C LEU A 5 -23.69 -21.92 -3.16
N GLU A 6 -23.33 -21.58 -1.91
CA GLU A 6 -22.09 -20.84 -1.64
C GLU A 6 -20.82 -21.58 -2.07
N ARG A 7 -20.83 -22.91 -2.00
CA ARG A 7 -19.71 -23.76 -2.44
C ARG A 7 -19.46 -23.64 -3.95
N GLU A 8 -20.51 -23.48 -4.75
CA GLU A 8 -20.41 -23.37 -6.21
C GLU A 8 -19.86 -22.00 -6.64
N PHE A 9 -20.26 -20.93 -5.94
CA PHE A 9 -19.74 -19.57 -6.17
C PHE A 9 -18.25 -19.44 -5.82
N LEU A 10 -17.77 -20.15 -4.79
CA LEU A 10 -16.35 -20.21 -4.45
C LEU A 10 -15.54 -20.88 -5.58
N GLY A 11 -16.01 -22.02 -6.09
CA GLY A 11 -15.35 -22.75 -7.17
C GLY A 11 -15.29 -21.94 -8.48
N SER A 12 -16.39 -21.28 -8.85
CA SER A 12 -16.44 -20.43 -10.03
C SER A 12 -15.57 -19.18 -9.89
N GLY A 13 -15.52 -18.55 -8.71
CA GLY A 13 -14.66 -17.41 -8.44
C GLY A 13 -13.17 -17.71 -8.61
N PHE A 14 -12.70 -18.87 -8.12
CA PHE A 14 -11.32 -19.32 -8.35
C PHE A 14 -11.05 -19.59 -9.83
N ALA A 15 -11.99 -20.20 -10.55
CA ALA A 15 -11.84 -20.44 -11.98
C ALA A 15 -11.69 -19.13 -12.78
N THR A 16 -12.46 -18.10 -12.44
CA THR A 16 -12.33 -16.76 -13.03
C THR A 16 -11.00 -16.12 -12.68
N ALA A 17 -10.54 -16.22 -11.44
CA ALA A 17 -9.25 -15.65 -11.02
C ALA A 17 -8.04 -16.25 -11.76
N PHE A 18 -8.09 -17.54 -12.09
CA PHE A 18 -7.04 -18.24 -12.84
C PHE A 18 -7.09 -18.00 -14.36
N GLN A 19 -8.03 -17.22 -14.87
CA GLN A 19 -8.04 -16.86 -16.28
C GLN A 19 -6.80 -16.03 -16.63
N TRP A 20 -6.18 -16.38 -17.76
CA TRP A 20 -4.94 -15.76 -18.24
C TRP A 20 -5.03 -14.23 -18.31
N HIS A 21 -6.17 -13.70 -18.73
CA HIS A 21 -6.40 -12.26 -18.84
C HIS A 21 -6.35 -11.55 -17.47
N ASN A 22 -6.92 -12.16 -16.43
CA ASN A 22 -6.92 -11.61 -15.07
C ASN A 22 -5.52 -11.65 -14.44
N LEU A 23 -4.74 -12.69 -14.73
CA LEU A 23 -3.34 -12.78 -14.33
C LEU A 23 -2.48 -11.67 -14.96
N LEU A 24 -2.71 -11.35 -16.24
CA LEU A 24 -2.02 -10.24 -16.90
C LEU A 24 -2.35 -8.89 -16.25
N PHE A 25 -3.62 -8.65 -15.92
CA PHE A 25 -4.00 -7.44 -15.20
C PHE A 25 -3.43 -7.39 -13.77
N ALA A 26 -3.37 -8.52 -13.07
CA ALA A 26 -2.70 -8.59 -11.77
C ALA A 26 -1.23 -8.20 -11.88
N LEU A 27 -0.52 -8.74 -12.89
CA LEU A 27 0.89 -8.43 -13.14
C LEU A 27 1.08 -6.94 -13.48
N ALA A 28 0.27 -6.41 -14.40
CA ALA A 28 0.29 -5.00 -14.75
C ALA A 28 0.02 -4.10 -13.53
N GLY A 29 -0.98 -4.46 -12.72
CA GLY A 29 -1.30 -3.79 -11.47
C GLY A 29 -0.14 -3.77 -10.50
N VAL A 30 0.56 -4.89 -10.30
CA VAL A 30 1.73 -4.98 -9.42
C VAL A 30 2.89 -4.12 -9.92
N VAL A 31 3.16 -4.10 -11.22
CA VAL A 31 4.23 -3.27 -11.81
C VAL A 31 3.93 -1.78 -11.64
N ILE A 32 2.70 -1.37 -11.94
CA ILE A 32 2.23 0.01 -11.76
C ILE A 32 2.27 0.37 -10.26
N GLY A 33 1.75 -0.50 -9.39
CA GLY A 33 1.74 -0.32 -7.95
C GLY A 33 3.13 -0.17 -7.37
N THR A 34 4.09 -0.99 -7.80
CA THR A 34 5.49 -0.89 -7.36
C THR A 34 6.08 0.44 -7.79
N SER A 35 5.81 0.88 -9.02
CA SER A 35 6.30 2.17 -9.55
C SER A 35 5.74 3.36 -8.78
N VAL A 36 4.45 3.32 -8.43
CA VAL A 36 3.79 4.35 -7.60
C VAL A 36 4.29 4.29 -6.16
N GLY A 37 4.48 3.09 -5.60
CA GLY A 37 4.97 2.90 -4.23
C GLY A 37 6.41 3.39 -4.04
N VAL A 38 7.24 3.36 -5.08
CA VAL A 38 8.62 3.88 -5.02
C VAL A 38 8.65 5.40 -4.78
N LEU A 39 7.58 6.14 -5.09
CA LEU A 39 7.51 7.59 -4.83
C LEU A 39 7.33 7.86 -3.32
N PRO A 40 8.31 8.52 -2.67
CA PRO A 40 8.22 8.79 -1.24
C PRO A 40 7.05 9.75 -0.93
N GLY A 41 6.18 9.35 0.00
CA GLY A 41 5.11 10.20 0.52
C GLY A 41 3.73 9.99 -0.10
N ILE A 42 3.58 9.14 -1.12
CA ILE A 42 2.27 8.71 -1.60
C ILE A 42 1.96 7.35 -0.99
N GLY A 43 1.01 7.34 -0.04
CA GLY A 43 0.58 6.09 0.57
C GLY A 43 -0.14 5.18 -0.44
N PRO A 44 -0.10 3.84 -0.24
CA PRO A 44 -0.77 2.87 -1.08
C PRO A 44 -2.28 3.15 -1.25
N MET A 45 -2.95 3.64 -0.20
CA MET A 45 -4.37 4.05 -0.27
C MET A 45 -4.60 5.21 -1.25
N SER A 46 -3.71 6.21 -1.28
CA SER A 46 -3.79 7.33 -2.20
C SER A 46 -3.51 6.90 -3.65
N GLY A 47 -2.57 5.96 -3.84
CA GLY A 47 -2.28 5.36 -5.15
C GLY A 47 -3.48 4.60 -5.72
N VAL A 48 -4.14 3.77 -4.90
CA VAL A 48 -5.35 3.04 -5.31
C VAL A 48 -6.48 4.00 -5.67
N ALA A 49 -6.73 5.04 -4.87
CA ALA A 49 -7.80 6.02 -5.13
C ALA A 49 -7.61 6.79 -6.44
N LEU A 50 -6.37 7.15 -6.78
CA LEU A 50 -6.03 7.81 -8.05
C LEU A 50 -6.14 6.86 -9.25
N LEU A 51 -5.94 5.56 -9.04
CA LEU A 51 -6.00 4.55 -10.10
C LEU A 51 -7.42 4.04 -10.37
N VAL A 52 -8.40 4.21 -9.49
CA VAL A 52 -9.81 3.86 -9.75
C VAL A 52 -10.31 4.36 -11.12
N PRO A 53 -10.24 5.66 -11.46
CA PRO A 53 -10.71 6.15 -12.76
C PRO A 53 -9.89 5.61 -13.95
N ILE A 54 -8.62 5.27 -13.73
CA ILE A 54 -7.75 4.67 -14.75
C ILE A 54 -8.12 3.20 -14.96
N THR A 55 -8.44 2.47 -13.89
CA THR A 55 -8.86 1.06 -14.00
C THR A 55 -10.18 0.93 -14.75
N THR A 56 -11.12 1.86 -14.57
CA THR A 56 -12.39 1.87 -15.30
C THR A 56 -12.24 2.25 -16.77
N SER A 57 -11.23 3.05 -17.13
CA SER A 57 -10.98 3.42 -18.54
C SER A 57 -10.21 2.34 -19.30
N VAL A 58 -9.22 1.71 -18.66
CA VAL A 58 -8.45 0.59 -19.24
C VAL A 58 -9.32 -0.65 -19.43
N THR A 59 -10.24 -0.89 -18.50
CA THR A 59 -11.12 -2.08 -18.54
C THR A 59 -12.47 -1.81 -19.23
N GLY A 60 -12.71 -0.58 -19.70
CA GLY A 60 -13.95 -0.19 -20.38
C GLY A 60 -14.15 -0.82 -21.78
N SER A 61 -13.14 -1.49 -22.33
CA SER A 61 -13.21 -2.24 -23.59
C SER A 61 -13.68 -3.69 -23.41
N LEU A 62 -13.87 -4.16 -22.17
CA LEU A 62 -14.36 -5.49 -21.83
C LEU A 62 -15.87 -5.50 -21.56
N SER A 63 -16.45 -6.70 -21.55
CA SER A 63 -17.81 -6.90 -21.05
C SER A 63 -17.94 -6.38 -19.60
N PRO A 64 -19.08 -5.81 -19.19
CA PRO A 64 -19.22 -5.16 -17.88
C PRO A 64 -18.88 -6.06 -16.67
N GLU A 65 -19.12 -7.36 -16.82
CA GLU A 65 -18.95 -8.38 -15.78
C GLU A 65 -17.47 -8.74 -15.58
N GLU A 66 -16.75 -8.93 -16.68
CA GLU A 66 -15.31 -9.18 -16.67
C GLU A 66 -14.56 -7.91 -16.26
N ALA A 67 -15.08 -6.74 -16.64
CA ALA A 67 -14.46 -5.47 -16.34
C ALA A 67 -14.40 -5.17 -14.84
N ALA A 68 -15.46 -5.48 -14.09
CA ALA A 68 -15.47 -5.34 -12.64
C ALA A 68 -14.43 -6.26 -11.99
N THR A 69 -14.38 -7.52 -12.41
CA THR A 69 -13.46 -8.52 -11.84
C THR A 69 -12.00 -8.16 -12.11
N ALA A 70 -11.65 -7.83 -13.36
CA ALA A 70 -10.31 -7.43 -13.75
C ALA A 70 -9.89 -6.12 -13.07
N SER A 71 -10.79 -5.14 -12.92
CA SER A 71 -10.51 -3.88 -12.21
C SER A 71 -10.16 -4.13 -10.74
N ILE A 72 -10.93 -4.98 -10.05
CA ILE A 72 -10.68 -5.31 -8.63
C ILE A 72 -9.34 -6.05 -8.49
N ILE A 73 -9.05 -7.01 -9.36
CA ILE A 73 -7.78 -7.75 -9.37
C ILE A 73 -6.60 -6.80 -9.61
N MET A 74 -6.73 -5.87 -10.56
CA MET A 74 -5.70 -4.88 -10.85
C MET A 74 -5.49 -3.91 -9.69
N LEU A 75 -6.57 -3.41 -9.07
CA LEU A 75 -6.51 -2.55 -7.88
C LEU A 75 -5.85 -3.26 -6.68
N ALA A 76 -6.17 -4.55 -6.48
CA ALA A 76 -5.50 -5.36 -5.48
C ALA A 76 -4.00 -5.51 -5.78
N GLY A 77 -3.65 -5.79 -7.04
CA GLY A 77 -2.25 -5.84 -7.49
C GLY A 77 -1.50 -4.54 -7.24
N VAL A 78 -2.13 -3.39 -7.55
CA VAL A 78 -1.56 -2.05 -7.28
C VAL A 78 -1.34 -1.85 -5.79
N TYR A 79 -2.34 -2.17 -4.95
CA TYR A 79 -2.25 -2.01 -3.51
C TYR A 79 -1.07 -2.79 -2.92
N TYR A 80 -0.96 -4.08 -3.25
CA TYR A 80 0.13 -4.92 -2.77
C TYR A 80 1.48 -4.48 -3.36
N GLY A 81 1.55 -4.17 -4.66
CA GLY A 81 2.76 -3.66 -5.29
C GLY A 81 3.25 -2.36 -4.63
N ALA A 82 2.35 -1.44 -4.30
CA ALA A 82 2.70 -0.18 -3.65
C ALA A 82 3.18 -0.38 -2.20
N MET A 83 2.56 -1.30 -1.44
CA MET A 83 3.02 -1.63 -0.07
C MET A 83 4.45 -2.17 -0.05
N TYR A 84 4.79 -3.06 -0.98
CA TYR A 84 6.15 -3.62 -1.08
C TYR A 84 7.14 -2.62 -1.70
N GLY A 85 6.74 -1.86 -2.72
CA GLY A 85 7.57 -0.85 -3.39
C GLY A 85 8.01 0.31 -2.48
N GLY A 86 7.08 0.84 -1.68
CA GLY A 86 7.39 1.93 -0.73
C GLY A 86 8.32 1.52 0.40
N SER A 87 8.17 0.28 0.88
CA SER A 87 9.08 -0.29 1.88
C SER A 87 10.51 -0.43 1.33
N ALA A 88 10.66 -0.88 0.07
CA ALA A 88 11.96 -1.02 -0.58
C ALA A 88 12.69 0.34 -0.72
N THR A 89 11.99 1.39 -1.14
CA THR A 89 12.58 2.74 -1.24
C THR A 89 12.89 3.36 0.12
N SER A 90 12.06 3.14 1.13
CA SER A 90 12.30 3.65 2.49
C SER A 90 13.53 3.02 3.16
N ILE A 91 13.86 1.77 2.82
CA ILE A 91 15.08 1.12 3.29
C ILE A 91 16.31 1.76 2.65
N LEU A 92 16.24 2.11 1.36
CA LEU A 92 17.38 2.68 0.62
C LEU A 92 17.62 4.17 0.90
N ILE A 93 16.54 4.96 1.04
CA ILE A 93 16.58 6.43 1.12
C ILE A 93 16.27 6.94 2.55
N ASN A 94 16.07 6.06 3.52
CA ASN A 94 15.76 6.38 4.93
C ASN A 94 14.63 7.41 5.10
N THR A 95 13.78 7.53 4.09
CA THR A 95 12.67 8.47 4.06
C THR A 95 11.40 7.67 4.29
N PRO A 96 10.62 8.01 5.32
CA PRO A 96 9.39 7.29 5.66
C PRO A 96 8.41 7.39 4.48
N GLY A 97 8.08 6.23 3.89
CA GLY A 97 7.28 6.14 2.67
C GLY A 97 5.79 6.38 2.91
N GLU A 98 5.32 6.23 4.15
CA GLU A 98 3.89 6.27 4.49
C GLU A 98 3.60 7.24 5.64
N ALA A 99 2.43 7.91 5.62
CA ALA A 99 2.07 8.94 6.61
C ALA A 99 2.16 8.45 8.07
N ALA A 100 1.84 7.18 8.33
CA ALA A 100 1.99 6.55 9.64
C ALA A 100 3.47 6.44 10.08
N SER A 101 4.40 6.22 9.15
CA SER A 101 5.83 6.16 9.46
C SER A 101 6.42 7.55 9.75
N VAL A 102 5.84 8.62 9.20
CA VAL A 102 6.23 10.01 9.51
C VAL A 102 5.91 10.35 10.97
N SER A 103 4.71 9.99 11.46
CA SER A 103 4.33 10.26 12.85
C SER A 103 5.18 9.46 13.84
N GLN A 104 5.53 8.21 13.50
CA GLN A 104 6.47 7.40 14.27
C GLN A 104 7.87 8.01 14.30
N GLN A 105 8.42 8.47 13.18
CA GLN A 105 9.72 9.16 13.16
C GLN A 105 9.68 10.46 13.97
N LEU A 106 8.60 11.24 13.89
CA LEU A 106 8.45 12.44 14.71
C LEU A 106 8.42 12.09 16.21
N MET A 107 7.75 11.00 16.59
CA MET A 107 7.74 10.52 17.97
C MET A 107 9.15 10.09 18.43
N VAL A 108 9.88 9.32 17.61
CA VAL A 108 11.26 8.91 17.88
C VAL A 108 12.20 10.12 18.00
N THR A 109 12.07 11.12 17.13
CA THR A 109 12.91 12.34 17.20
C THR A 109 12.57 13.19 18.43
N LYS A 110 11.29 13.29 18.83
CA LYS A 110 10.88 13.93 20.09
C LYS A 110 11.45 13.21 21.30
N TRP A 111 11.35 11.88 21.32
CA TRP A 111 11.92 11.05 22.38
C TRP A 111 13.46 11.20 22.45
N ARG A 112 14.15 11.10 21.30
CA ARG A 112 15.62 11.26 21.21
C ARG A 112 16.07 12.66 21.64
N ARG A 113 15.30 13.72 21.33
CA ARG A 113 15.56 15.08 21.84
C ARG A 113 15.35 15.19 23.34
N LYS A 114 14.32 14.53 23.90
CA LYS A 114 14.05 14.49 25.34
C LYS A 114 15.19 13.78 26.07
N GLU A 115 15.59 12.59 25.60
CA GLU A 115 16.69 11.82 26.18
C GLU A 115 18.02 12.59 26.16
N ARG A 116 18.35 13.28 25.06
CA ARG A 116 19.54 14.15 25.01
C ARG A 116 19.47 15.31 26.00
N ARG A 117 18.29 15.91 26.21
CA ARG A 117 18.14 16.97 27.22
C ARG A 117 18.34 16.41 28.62
N GLU A 118 17.72 15.28 28.97
CA GLU A 118 17.88 14.67 30.31
C GLU A 118 19.33 14.28 30.59
N LYS A 119 20.07 13.73 29.62
CA LYS A 119 21.51 13.44 29.77
C LYS A 119 22.40 14.68 29.83
N HIS A 120 21.96 15.84 29.33
CA HIS A 120 22.69 17.12 29.42
C HIS A 120 22.24 18.03 30.57
N LEU A 121 21.21 17.63 31.33
CA LEU A 121 20.77 18.37 32.50
C LEU A 121 21.48 18.03 33.84
N PRO A 122 22.36 17.00 33.99
CA PRO A 122 22.96 16.72 35.30
C PRO A 122 23.98 17.78 35.73
N PHE A 123 24.62 18.47 34.77
CA PHE A 123 25.56 19.55 35.07
C PHE A 123 24.87 20.89 35.35
N LEU A 124 23.74 21.17 34.70
CA LEU A 124 22.99 22.42 34.87
C LEU A 124 22.11 22.45 36.14
N GLN A 125 21.89 21.30 36.78
CA GLN A 125 21.18 21.21 38.07
C GLN A 125 22.12 21.38 39.27
N LEU A 126 23.43 21.20 39.10
CA LEU A 126 24.42 21.40 40.17
C LEU A 126 24.68 22.88 40.47
N ASP A 127 24.50 23.79 39.51
CA ASP A 127 24.65 25.24 39.69
C ASP A 127 23.39 25.94 40.24
N ARG A 128 22.32 25.19 40.55
CA ARG A 128 21.08 25.71 41.14
C ARG A 128 20.84 25.29 42.60
N LEU A 129 21.80 24.58 43.21
CA LEU A 129 21.84 24.25 44.65
C LEU A 129 22.92 25.11 45.32
#